data_AF-A0A930TYY8-F1
#
_entry.id   AF-A0A930TYY8-F1
#
_cell.length_a   1.000
_cell.length_b   1.000
_cell.length_c   1.000
_cell.angle_alpha   90.00
_cell.angle_beta   90.00
_cell.angle_gamma   90.00
#
_symmetry.space_group_name_H-M   'P 1'
#
loop_
_entity.id
_entity.type
_entity.pdbx_description
1 polymer ?
#
loop_
_entity_poly.entity_id
_entity_poly.type
_entity_poly.pdbx_seq_one_letter_code
_entity_poly.pdbx_strand_id
1 'polypeptide(L)'
;MNSQKISDLEKLLNSLENIIKEARLAIAKSQPPTHLIESFKSHIDDLAKIFILTESDLELEHKKYIYSNIAKFVKDKIDNQNNSLDVCLKAVYSLCGETDAQLVDIGVYNSQTDQIIAALKAVIMSIRIHYTKTDVVDTYSLQTEIIVLMSRDGNPKITRIEEEVSWDDLPSEVRHSFFKEDRNSVSFQIYPQE
;
A
#
# COMPACT_ATOMS: atom_id res chain seq x y z
N MET A 1 10.21 5.25 -7.97
CA MET A 1 10.89 6.16 -7.02
C MET A 1 11.19 7.50 -7.70
N ASN A 2 10.89 8.64 -7.06
CA ASN A 2 11.11 9.98 -7.65
C ASN A 2 12.61 10.24 -7.88
N SER A 3 12.99 10.86 -9.02
CA SER A 3 14.37 11.19 -9.41
C SER A 3 15.15 11.93 -8.32
N GLN A 4 14.46 12.74 -7.50
CA GLN A 4 15.08 13.43 -6.37
C GLN A 4 15.53 12.46 -5.27
N LYS A 5 14.69 11.48 -4.89
CA LYS A 5 15.01 10.47 -3.86
C LYS A 5 16.20 9.60 -4.26
N ILE A 6 16.30 9.24 -5.55
CA ILE A 6 17.45 8.49 -6.10
C ILE A 6 18.74 9.31 -5.93
N SER A 7 18.73 10.58 -6.35
CA SER A 7 19.87 11.48 -6.19
C SER A 7 20.28 11.64 -4.72
N ASP A 8 19.32 11.76 -3.82
CA ASP A 8 19.61 11.94 -2.39
C ASP A 8 20.18 10.67 -1.76
N LEU A 9 19.70 9.49 -2.17
CA LEU A 9 20.27 8.20 -1.79
C LEU A 9 21.72 8.06 -2.31
N GLU A 10 21.98 8.38 -3.57
CA GLU A 10 23.33 8.34 -4.15
C GLU A 10 24.30 9.25 -3.39
N LYS A 11 23.87 10.47 -3.02
CA LYS A 11 24.70 11.38 -2.20
C LYS A 11 25.01 10.79 -0.84
N LEU A 12 24.01 10.21 -0.15
CA LEU A 12 24.21 9.60 1.17
C LEU A 12 25.14 8.39 1.10
N LEU A 13 24.99 7.54 0.08
CA LEU A 13 25.87 6.38 -0.13
C LEU A 13 27.31 6.82 -0.36
N ASN A 14 27.53 7.84 -1.19
CA ASN A 14 28.87 8.41 -1.40
C ASN A 14 29.47 8.99 -0.12
N SER A 15 28.68 9.68 0.70
CA SER A 15 29.13 10.20 2.00
C SER A 15 29.48 9.08 2.98
N LEU A 16 28.66 8.04 3.06
CA LEU A 16 28.92 6.86 3.90
C LEU A 16 30.20 6.13 3.47
N GLU A 17 30.42 5.97 2.17
CA GLU A 17 31.67 5.39 1.65
C GLU A 17 32.89 6.20 2.07
N ASN A 18 32.81 7.53 2.01
CA ASN A 18 33.91 8.41 2.42
C ASN A 18 34.17 8.31 3.92
N ILE A 19 33.12 8.31 4.76
CA ILE A 19 33.25 8.10 6.20
C ILE A 19 33.92 6.75 6.51
N ILE A 20 33.54 5.68 5.81
CA ILE A 20 34.15 4.36 5.98
C ILE A 20 35.64 4.39 5.58
N LYS A 21 35.99 5.06 4.47
CA LYS A 21 37.38 5.22 4.03
C LYS A 21 38.20 6.00 5.06
N GLU A 22 37.68 7.10 5.59
CA GLU A 22 38.34 7.90 6.62
C GLU A 22 38.49 7.14 7.94
N ALA A 23 37.48 6.38 8.34
CA ALA A 23 37.53 5.58 9.56
C ALA A 23 38.61 4.50 9.48
N ARG A 24 38.72 3.82 8.33
CA ARG A 24 39.80 2.85 8.06
C ARG A 24 41.18 3.50 8.17
N LEU A 25 41.36 4.72 7.65
CA LEU A 25 42.62 5.46 7.74
C LEU A 25 42.95 5.89 9.18
N ALA A 26 41.96 6.33 9.96
CA ALA A 26 42.14 6.70 11.36
C ALA A 26 42.56 5.49 12.21
N ILE A 27 41.92 4.34 12.00
CA ILE A 27 42.27 3.07 12.65
C ILE A 27 43.70 2.66 12.31
N ALA A 28 44.09 2.73 11.02
CA ALA A 28 45.46 2.40 10.60
C ALA A 28 46.52 3.32 11.23
N LYS A 29 46.13 4.53 11.65
CA LYS A 29 46.98 5.50 12.34
C LYS A 29 46.85 5.46 13.87
N SER A 30 46.12 4.47 14.43
CA SER A 30 45.83 4.35 15.86
C SER A 30 45.14 5.60 16.46
N GLN A 31 44.34 6.31 15.66
CA GLN A 31 43.55 7.46 16.10
C GLN A 31 42.08 7.07 16.30
N PRO A 32 41.43 7.46 17.40
CA PRO A 32 40.02 7.16 17.62
C PRO A 32 39.15 7.97 16.64
N PRO A 33 38.27 7.31 15.85
CA PRO A 33 37.45 7.97 14.82
C PRO A 33 36.17 8.59 15.41
N THR A 34 36.23 9.25 16.57
CA THR A 34 35.05 9.63 17.35
C THR A 34 34.08 10.53 16.57
N HIS A 35 34.58 11.54 15.86
CA HIS A 35 33.77 12.41 14.99
C HIS A 35 33.16 11.65 13.80
N LEU A 36 33.85 10.64 13.28
CA LEU A 36 33.34 9.82 12.17
C LEU A 36 32.19 8.91 12.63
N ILE A 37 32.19 8.47 13.90
CA ILE A 37 31.09 7.69 14.47
C ILE A 37 29.81 8.55 14.55
N GLU A 38 29.91 9.80 14.98
CA GLU A 38 28.77 10.72 15.02
C GLU A 38 28.24 11.04 13.62
N SER A 39 29.15 11.32 12.68
CA SER A 39 28.79 11.52 11.27
C SER A 39 28.13 10.28 10.68
N PHE A 40 28.67 9.09 10.94
CA PHE A 40 28.10 7.82 10.47
C PHE A 40 26.68 7.62 11.01
N LYS A 41 26.44 7.83 12.31
CA LYS A 41 25.11 7.74 12.91
C LYS A 41 24.10 8.68 12.22
N SER A 42 24.46 9.95 12.02
CA SER A 42 23.59 10.90 11.33
C SER A 42 23.22 10.44 9.92
N HIS A 43 24.18 9.89 9.16
CA HIS A 43 23.91 9.41 7.79
C HIS A 43 23.07 8.13 7.79
N ILE A 44 23.20 7.27 8.79
CA ILE A 44 22.31 6.11 8.98
C ILE A 44 20.89 6.55 9.32
N ASP A 45 20.72 7.57 10.17
CA ASP A 45 19.39 8.13 10.48
C ASP A 45 18.74 8.74 9.23
N ASP A 46 19.51 9.43 8.40
CA ASP A 46 19.01 10.00 7.14
C ASP A 46 18.66 8.92 6.12
N LEU A 47 19.45 7.85 6.05
CA LEU A 47 19.14 6.68 5.24
C LEU A 47 17.84 6.00 5.71
N ALA A 48 17.66 5.83 7.03
CA ALA A 48 16.45 5.28 7.61
C ALA A 48 15.21 6.11 7.27
N LYS A 49 15.31 7.45 7.32
CA LYS A 49 14.21 8.35 6.92
C LYS A 49 13.82 8.16 5.46
N ILE A 50 14.79 8.03 4.54
CA ILE A 50 14.50 7.79 3.11
C ILE A 50 13.74 6.49 2.92
N PHE A 51 14.15 5.41 3.61
CA PHE A 51 13.44 4.14 3.52
C PHE A 51 12.03 4.21 4.09
N ILE A 52 11.84 4.85 5.24
CA ILE A 52 10.50 5.05 5.83
C ILE A 52 9.59 5.82 4.85
N LEU A 53 10.09 6.92 4.27
CA LEU A 53 9.33 7.71 3.29
C LEU A 53 9.06 6.96 1.99
N THR A 54 9.90 5.99 1.62
CA THR A 54 9.69 5.15 0.45
C THR A 54 8.63 4.10 0.73
N GLU A 55 8.64 3.52 1.93
CA GLU A 55 7.64 2.56 2.38
C GLU A 55 6.24 3.20 2.40
N SER A 56 6.11 4.40 2.97
CA SER A 56 4.82 5.11 3.00
C SER A 56 4.27 5.41 1.60
N ASP A 57 5.14 5.76 0.64
CA ASP A 57 4.72 5.95 -0.76
C ASP A 57 4.21 4.64 -1.37
N LEU A 58 4.90 3.52 -1.12
CA LEU A 58 4.49 2.20 -1.62
C LEU A 58 3.15 1.76 -1.03
N GLU A 59 2.97 1.92 0.27
CA GLU A 59 1.70 1.63 0.95
C GLU A 59 0.55 2.48 0.37
N LEU A 60 0.79 3.76 0.10
CA LEU A 60 -0.19 4.65 -0.52
C LEU A 60 -0.57 4.18 -1.93
N GLU A 61 0.41 3.91 -2.79
CA GLU A 61 0.16 3.46 -4.16
C GLU A 61 -0.58 2.12 -4.18
N HIS A 62 -0.22 1.21 -3.27
CA HIS A 62 -0.90 -0.06 -3.11
C HIS A 62 -2.37 0.10 -2.69
N LYS A 63 -2.65 1.01 -1.75
CA LYS A 63 -4.03 1.36 -1.37
C LYS A 63 -4.80 1.94 -2.56
N LYS A 64 -4.24 2.93 -3.27
CA LYS A 64 -4.87 3.52 -4.47
C LYS A 64 -5.23 2.45 -5.49
N TYR A 65 -4.33 1.51 -5.68
CA TYR A 65 -4.50 0.41 -6.60
C TYR A 65 -5.69 -0.49 -6.22
N ILE A 66 -5.74 -0.98 -4.98
CA ILE A 66 -6.85 -1.79 -4.46
C ILE A 66 -8.19 -1.05 -4.60
N TYR A 67 -8.25 0.20 -4.12
CA TYR A 67 -9.49 0.98 -4.17
C TYR A 67 -9.93 1.29 -5.60
N SER A 68 -9.00 1.52 -6.52
CA SER A 68 -9.31 1.70 -7.95
C SER A 68 -9.94 0.44 -8.55
N ASN A 69 -9.44 -0.75 -8.21
CA ASN A 69 -10.02 -2.01 -8.67
C ASN A 69 -11.43 -2.24 -8.13
N ILE A 70 -11.68 -1.91 -6.86
CA ILE A 70 -13.03 -1.95 -6.28
C ILE A 70 -13.94 -0.91 -6.96
N ALA A 71 -13.44 0.30 -7.23
CA ALA A 71 -14.20 1.35 -7.90
C ALA A 71 -14.60 0.97 -9.33
N LYS A 72 -13.72 0.28 -10.08
CA LYS A 72 -14.05 -0.30 -11.39
C LYS A 72 -15.16 -1.34 -11.25
N PHE A 73 -15.07 -2.23 -10.26
CA PHE A 73 -16.14 -3.19 -9.98
C PHE A 73 -17.48 -2.49 -9.70
N VAL A 74 -17.49 -1.45 -8.86
CA VAL A 74 -18.67 -0.65 -8.55
C VAL A 74 -19.26 -0.03 -9.82
N LYS A 75 -18.41 0.64 -10.61
CA LYS A 75 -18.80 1.29 -11.87
C LYS A 75 -19.45 0.29 -12.84
N ASP A 76 -18.87 -0.89 -12.96
CA ASP A 76 -19.27 -1.89 -13.94
C ASP A 76 -20.49 -2.72 -13.51
N LYS A 77 -20.59 -3.04 -12.21
CA LYS A 77 -21.56 -4.03 -11.71
C LYS A 77 -22.70 -3.46 -10.89
N ILE A 78 -22.52 -2.30 -10.28
CA ILE A 78 -23.52 -1.69 -9.38
C ILE A 78 -24.08 -0.42 -10.01
N ASP A 79 -23.21 0.49 -10.45
CA ASP A 79 -23.58 1.78 -11.00
C ASP A 79 -23.94 1.72 -12.51
N ASN A 80 -23.63 0.62 -13.19
CA ASN A 80 -23.92 0.40 -14.62
C ASN A 80 -23.36 1.52 -15.54
N GLN A 81 -22.14 1.96 -15.28
CA GLN A 81 -21.43 3.02 -16.03
C GLN A 81 -22.05 4.42 -15.95
N ASN A 82 -23.04 4.68 -15.09
CA ASN A 82 -23.75 5.96 -15.04
C ASN A 82 -22.88 7.13 -14.57
N ASN A 83 -21.91 6.88 -13.70
CA ASN A 83 -21.03 7.88 -13.11
C ASN A 83 -19.56 7.66 -13.50
N SER A 84 -18.72 8.68 -13.31
CA SER A 84 -17.28 8.57 -13.57
C SER A 84 -16.59 7.62 -12.57
N LEU A 85 -15.39 7.15 -12.93
CA LEU A 85 -14.59 6.33 -12.02
C LEU A 85 -14.22 7.11 -10.74
N ASP A 86 -14.00 8.42 -10.83
CA ASP A 86 -13.71 9.28 -9.67
C ASP A 86 -14.87 9.30 -8.66
N VAL A 87 -16.12 9.41 -9.14
CA VAL A 87 -17.31 9.37 -8.26
C VAL A 87 -17.43 8.00 -7.59
N CYS A 88 -17.20 6.91 -8.34
CA CYS A 88 -17.21 5.55 -7.79
C CYS A 88 -16.08 5.35 -6.77
N LEU A 89 -14.90 5.89 -7.03
CA LEU A 89 -13.74 5.80 -6.15
C LEU A 89 -13.99 6.54 -4.83
N LYS A 90 -14.55 7.75 -4.88
CA LYS A 90 -14.97 8.50 -3.68
C LYS A 90 -16.02 7.74 -2.87
N ALA A 91 -16.98 7.10 -3.54
CA ALA A 91 -17.97 6.27 -2.86
C ALA A 91 -17.33 5.06 -2.18
N VAL A 92 -16.33 4.43 -2.81
CA VAL A 92 -15.57 3.30 -2.24
C VAL A 92 -14.74 3.72 -1.03
N TYR A 93 -14.02 4.85 -1.11
CA TYR A 93 -13.29 5.39 0.05
C TYR A 93 -14.24 5.63 1.24
N SER A 94 -15.39 6.25 0.97
CA SER A 94 -16.40 6.49 2.01
C SER A 94 -17.00 5.20 2.56
N LEU A 95 -17.29 4.20 1.70
CA LEU A 95 -17.80 2.90 2.12
C LEU A 95 -16.82 2.19 3.07
N CYS A 96 -15.54 2.17 2.69
CA CYS A 96 -14.49 1.46 3.43
C CYS A 96 -13.96 2.26 4.62
N GLY A 97 -14.48 3.48 4.89
CA GLY A 97 -14.03 4.30 6.02
C GLY A 97 -12.59 4.78 5.89
N GLU A 98 -12.09 5.00 4.66
CA GLU A 98 -10.74 5.51 4.45
C GLU A 98 -10.62 6.95 4.96
N THR A 99 -9.50 7.25 5.65
CA THR A 99 -9.26 8.56 6.29
C THR A 99 -7.93 9.18 5.89
N ASP A 100 -7.10 8.48 5.11
CA ASP A 100 -5.84 9.01 4.61
C ASP A 100 -6.11 10.24 3.71
N ALA A 101 -5.62 11.41 4.15
CA ALA A 101 -5.78 12.68 3.47
C ALA A 101 -5.10 12.72 2.09
N GLN A 102 -4.18 11.80 1.79
CA GLN A 102 -3.56 11.67 0.47
C GLN A 102 -4.44 10.87 -0.51
N LEU A 103 -5.43 10.13 -0.02
CA LEU A 103 -6.40 9.38 -0.82
C LEU A 103 -7.75 10.10 -0.90
N VAL A 104 -8.21 10.60 0.23
CA VAL A 104 -9.50 11.25 0.38
C VAL A 104 -9.32 12.74 0.19
N ASP A 105 -9.65 13.22 -1.00
CA ASP A 105 -9.86 14.65 -1.19
C ASP A 105 -11.09 15.07 -0.39
N ILE A 106 -10.93 16.01 0.54
CA ILE A 106 -12.00 16.60 1.38
C ILE A 106 -12.90 17.52 0.53
N GLY A 107 -13.05 17.21 -0.76
CA GLY A 107 -14.03 17.83 -1.63
C GLY A 107 -15.45 17.46 -1.21
N VAL A 108 -16.39 18.35 -1.53
CA VAL A 108 -17.81 18.15 -1.21
C VAL A 108 -18.31 16.90 -1.94
N TYR A 109 -18.67 15.86 -1.19
CA TYR A 109 -19.46 14.74 -1.70
C TYR A 109 -20.69 15.32 -2.40
N ASN A 110 -20.84 15.03 -3.68
CA ASN A 110 -22.02 15.45 -4.42
C ASN A 110 -23.15 14.43 -4.21
N SER A 111 -24.37 14.81 -4.59
CA SER A 111 -25.54 13.93 -4.45
C SER A 111 -25.42 12.59 -5.18
N GLN A 112 -24.57 12.50 -6.21
CA GLN A 112 -24.33 11.26 -6.94
C GLN A 112 -23.47 10.30 -6.10
N THR A 113 -22.42 10.80 -5.44
CA THR A 113 -21.59 9.98 -4.55
C THR A 113 -22.42 9.41 -3.41
N ASP A 114 -23.30 10.21 -2.80
CA ASP A 114 -24.19 9.75 -1.72
C ASP A 114 -25.15 8.64 -2.17
N GLN A 115 -25.70 8.75 -3.38
CA GLN A 115 -26.56 7.73 -3.97
C GLN A 115 -25.81 6.42 -4.17
N ILE A 116 -24.58 6.48 -4.69
CA ILE A 116 -23.74 5.29 -4.86
C ILE A 116 -23.42 4.69 -3.48
N ILE A 117 -23.00 5.49 -2.49
CA ILE A 117 -22.70 5.00 -1.14
C ILE A 117 -23.91 4.25 -0.55
N ALA A 118 -25.12 4.80 -0.68
CA ALA A 118 -26.33 4.15 -0.21
C ALA A 118 -26.59 2.82 -0.93
N ALA A 119 -26.42 2.79 -2.26
CA ALA A 119 -26.53 1.56 -3.04
C ALA A 119 -25.48 0.52 -2.62
N LEU A 120 -24.22 0.92 -2.42
CA LEU A 120 -23.13 0.05 -1.97
C LEU A 120 -23.44 -0.56 -0.61
N LYS A 121 -23.88 0.25 0.37
CA LYS A 121 -24.25 -0.25 1.71
C LYS A 121 -25.43 -1.22 1.68
N ALA A 122 -26.30 -1.13 0.69
CA ALA A 122 -27.44 -2.03 0.54
C ALA A 122 -27.05 -3.39 -0.08
N VAL A 123 -25.98 -3.44 -0.89
CA VAL A 123 -25.64 -4.64 -1.68
C VAL A 123 -24.30 -5.27 -1.32
N ILE A 124 -23.26 -4.49 -1.00
CA ILE A 124 -21.96 -5.03 -0.62
C ILE A 124 -22.05 -5.51 0.84
N MET A 125 -21.79 -6.79 1.04
CA MET A 125 -21.75 -7.38 2.38
C MET A 125 -20.35 -7.31 2.98
N SER A 126 -19.32 -7.59 2.18
CA SER A 126 -17.94 -7.50 2.62
C SER A 126 -16.96 -7.32 1.47
N ILE A 127 -15.82 -6.71 1.78
CA ILE A 127 -14.66 -6.64 0.88
C ILE A 127 -13.44 -7.12 1.65
N ARG A 128 -12.75 -8.11 1.08
CA ARG A 128 -11.57 -8.73 1.68
C ARG A 128 -10.41 -8.74 0.70
N ILE A 129 -9.21 -8.54 1.22
CA ILE A 129 -7.96 -8.55 0.48
C ILE A 129 -7.15 -9.73 0.98
N HIS A 130 -6.76 -10.62 0.08
CA HIS A 130 -5.99 -11.82 0.38
C HIS A 130 -4.65 -11.76 -0.33
N TYR A 131 -3.58 -12.07 0.40
CA TYR A 131 -2.24 -12.26 -0.13
C TYR A 131 -1.83 -13.69 0.12
N THR A 132 -1.30 -14.38 -0.89
CA THR A 132 -0.86 -15.77 -0.78
C THR A 132 0.51 -15.94 -1.43
N LYS A 133 1.40 -16.70 -0.77
CA LYS A 133 2.68 -17.14 -1.37
C LYS A 133 2.38 -18.01 -2.60
N THR A 134 3.12 -17.80 -3.69
CA THR A 134 3.09 -18.70 -4.84
C THR A 134 4.32 -19.60 -4.84
N ASP A 135 4.33 -20.61 -5.72
CA ASP A 135 5.51 -21.46 -5.93
C ASP A 135 6.64 -20.74 -6.69
N VAL A 136 6.36 -19.55 -7.25
CA VAL A 136 7.33 -18.73 -7.98
C VAL A 136 8.01 -17.78 -7.01
N VAL A 137 9.36 -17.78 -7.04
CA VAL A 137 10.19 -16.93 -6.20
C VAL A 137 9.80 -15.45 -6.37
N ASP A 138 9.68 -14.75 -5.26
CA ASP A 138 9.33 -13.32 -5.16
C ASP A 138 8.03 -12.90 -5.85
N THR A 139 7.14 -13.86 -6.15
CA THR A 139 5.83 -13.62 -6.74
C THR A 139 4.73 -14.06 -5.79
N TYR A 140 3.73 -13.19 -5.63
CA TYR A 140 2.63 -13.38 -4.70
C TYR A 140 1.29 -13.17 -5.40
N SER A 141 0.27 -13.88 -4.96
CA SER A 141 -1.09 -13.68 -5.43
C SER A 141 -1.80 -12.67 -4.54
N LEU A 142 -2.28 -11.59 -5.15
CA LEU A 142 -3.22 -10.65 -4.57
C LEU A 142 -4.62 -10.97 -5.08
N GLN A 143 -5.56 -11.19 -4.16
CA GLN A 143 -6.96 -11.38 -4.49
C GLN A 143 -7.83 -10.38 -3.73
N THR A 144 -8.63 -9.60 -4.44
CA THR A 144 -9.70 -8.78 -3.87
C THR A 144 -11.03 -9.53 -4.01
N GLU A 145 -11.58 -9.97 -2.88
CA GLU A 145 -12.87 -10.65 -2.79
C GLU A 145 -13.98 -9.66 -2.41
N ILE A 146 -14.97 -9.49 -3.28
CA ILE A 146 -16.14 -8.62 -3.07
C ILE A 146 -17.38 -9.50 -3.01
N ILE A 147 -18.03 -9.52 -1.85
CA ILE A 147 -19.26 -10.29 -1.60
C ILE A 147 -20.46 -9.35 -1.69
N VAL A 148 -21.37 -9.64 -2.62
CA VAL A 148 -22.55 -8.82 -2.90
C VAL A 148 -23.85 -9.61 -2.80
N LEU A 149 -24.89 -8.99 -2.26
CA LEU A 149 -26.26 -9.51 -2.20
C LEU A 149 -27.14 -8.80 -3.24
N MET A 150 -27.07 -9.26 -4.49
CA MET A 150 -27.76 -8.64 -5.62
C MET A 150 -29.06 -9.36 -6.03
N SER A 151 -29.25 -10.62 -5.60
CA SER A 151 -30.41 -11.43 -5.99
C SER A 151 -31.52 -11.35 -4.95
N ARG A 152 -32.78 -11.39 -5.42
CA ARG A 152 -33.97 -11.54 -4.54
C ARG A 152 -33.99 -12.89 -3.82
N ASP A 153 -33.23 -13.83 -4.34
CA ASP A 153 -33.11 -15.22 -3.92
C ASP A 153 -32.31 -15.34 -2.61
N GLY A 154 -31.69 -14.24 -2.14
CA GLY A 154 -30.97 -14.16 -0.87
C GLY A 154 -29.57 -14.77 -0.88
N ASN A 155 -29.11 -15.28 -2.02
CA ASN A 155 -27.79 -15.89 -2.14
C ASN A 155 -26.72 -14.83 -2.47
N PRO A 156 -25.68 -14.68 -1.63
CA PRO A 156 -24.56 -13.80 -1.93
C PRO A 156 -23.79 -14.28 -3.15
N LYS A 157 -23.41 -13.34 -4.02
CA LYS A 157 -22.49 -13.56 -5.13
C LYS A 157 -21.11 -13.10 -4.72
N ILE A 158 -20.10 -13.92 -4.99
CA ILE A 158 -18.70 -13.60 -4.75
C ILE A 158 -18.06 -13.21 -6.08
N THR A 159 -17.39 -12.07 -6.10
CA THR A 159 -16.52 -11.66 -7.22
C THR A 159 -15.09 -11.60 -6.73
N ARG A 160 -14.16 -12.17 -7.50
CA ARG A 160 -12.73 -12.17 -7.18
C ARG A 160 -11.98 -11.46 -8.30
N ILE A 161 -11.11 -10.54 -7.91
CA ILE A 161 -10.15 -9.87 -8.78
C ILE A 161 -8.79 -10.41 -8.37
N GLU A 162 -8.13 -11.16 -9.26
CA GLU A 162 -6.87 -11.87 -8.98
C GLU A 162 -5.74 -11.29 -9.80
N GLU A 163 -4.62 -11.03 -9.14
CA GLU A 163 -3.46 -10.37 -9.71
C GLU A 163 -2.17 -10.92 -9.10
N GLU A 164 -1.08 -10.81 -9.84
CA GLU A 164 0.25 -11.14 -9.35
C GLU A 164 0.96 -9.85 -8.91
N VAL A 165 1.61 -9.91 -7.76
CA VAL A 165 2.38 -8.79 -7.19
C VAL A 165 3.75 -9.27 -6.78
N SER A 166 4.75 -8.40 -6.93
CA SER A 166 6.12 -8.71 -6.54
C SER A 166 6.33 -8.54 -5.04
N TRP A 167 7.41 -9.12 -4.50
CA TRP A 167 7.84 -8.88 -3.12
C TRP A 167 7.92 -7.38 -2.78
N ASP A 168 8.47 -6.57 -3.68
CA ASP A 168 8.73 -5.14 -3.42
C ASP A 168 7.45 -4.28 -3.43
N ASP A 169 6.37 -4.80 -4.01
CA ASP A 169 5.06 -4.13 -4.06
C ASP A 169 4.14 -4.54 -2.88
N LEU A 170 4.55 -5.51 -2.07
CA LEU A 170 3.77 -5.95 -0.92
C LEU A 170 3.84 -4.92 0.23
N PRO A 171 2.71 -4.64 0.91
CA PRO A 171 2.71 -3.84 2.13
C PRO A 171 3.67 -4.40 3.18
N SER A 172 4.30 -3.51 3.95
CA SER A 172 5.25 -3.84 5.03
C SER A 172 4.73 -4.94 5.96
N GLU A 173 3.47 -4.85 6.40
CA GLU A 173 2.83 -5.82 7.30
C GLU A 173 2.68 -7.22 6.67
N VAL A 174 2.41 -7.28 5.37
CA VAL A 174 2.31 -8.54 4.62
C VAL A 174 3.69 -9.16 4.46
N ARG A 175 4.70 -8.37 4.09
CA ARG A 175 6.11 -8.82 4.03
C ARG A 175 6.57 -9.34 5.39
N HIS A 176 6.25 -8.63 6.47
CA HIS A 176 6.54 -9.06 7.84
C HIS A 176 5.93 -10.41 8.16
N SER A 177 4.64 -10.59 7.84
CA SER A 177 3.91 -11.84 8.07
C SER A 177 4.50 -13.01 7.28
N PHE A 178 4.93 -12.79 6.03
CA PHE A 178 5.51 -13.85 5.20
C PHE A 178 6.94 -14.21 5.59
N PHE A 179 7.77 -13.22 5.95
CA PHE A 179 9.18 -13.43 6.24
C PHE A 179 9.44 -13.82 7.70
N LYS A 180 8.82 -13.11 8.65
CA LYS A 180 9.09 -13.30 10.08
C LYS A 180 8.16 -14.31 10.73
N GLU A 181 6.90 -14.32 10.34
CA GLU A 181 5.89 -15.22 10.92
C GLU A 181 5.68 -16.50 10.10
N ASP A 182 6.37 -16.62 8.96
CA ASP A 182 6.28 -17.73 8.01
C ASP A 182 4.85 -18.12 7.62
N ARG A 183 3.96 -17.13 7.51
CA ARG A 183 2.59 -17.37 7.04
C ARG A 183 2.60 -17.69 5.54
N ASN A 184 1.69 -18.58 5.11
CA ASN A 184 1.44 -18.85 3.69
C ASN A 184 0.41 -17.91 3.07
N SER A 185 -0.45 -17.33 3.90
CA SER A 185 -1.49 -16.40 3.48
C SER A 185 -1.74 -15.34 4.55
N VAL A 186 -2.07 -14.12 4.11
CA VAL A 186 -2.50 -13.00 4.95
C VAL A 186 -3.80 -12.47 4.38
N SER A 187 -4.74 -12.08 5.23
CA SER A 187 -6.04 -11.59 4.77
C SER A 187 -6.53 -10.45 5.65
N PHE A 188 -7.10 -9.43 5.01
CA PHE A 188 -7.65 -8.25 5.65
C PHE A 188 -9.08 -8.03 5.19
N GLN A 189 -9.98 -7.69 6.10
CA GLN A 189 -11.30 -7.22 5.74
C GLN A 189 -11.30 -5.69 5.80
N ILE A 190 -11.57 -5.04 4.68
CA ILE A 190 -11.60 -3.56 4.59
C ILE A 190 -13.03 -3.01 4.65
N TYR A 191 -14.04 -3.88 4.48
CA TYR A 191 -15.44 -3.54 4.69
C TYR A 191 -16.26 -4.77 5.10
N PRO A 192 -17.19 -4.66 6.07
CA PRO A 192 -17.25 -3.57 7.04
C PRO A 192 -15.97 -3.55 7.90
N GLN A 193 -15.55 -2.36 8.33
CA GLN A 193 -14.47 -2.23 9.33
C GLN A 193 -15.00 -2.79 10.67
N GLU A 194 -14.20 -3.64 11.31
CA GLU A 194 -14.49 -4.18 12.67
C GLU A 194 -14.27 -3.13 13.76
#